data_AF-A0A1J8R7S9-F1
#
_entry.id   AF-A0A1J8R7S9-F1
#
_cell.length_a   1.000
_cell.length_b   1.000
_cell.length_c   1.000
_cell.angle_alpha   90.00
_cell.angle_beta   90.00
_cell.angle_gamma   90.00
#
_symmetry.space_group_name_H-M   'P 1'
#
loop_
_entity.id
_entity.type
_entity.pdbx_description
1 polymer ?
#
loop_
_entity_poly.entity_id
_entity_poly.type
_entity_poly.pdbx_seq_one_letter_code
_entity_poly.pdbx_strand_id
1 'polypeptide(L)'
;MFKACFDHRGVPILEDSALAYGKALLYFSANYTDARNMLRQSTRDWNIWERWRILYLPQVLEECRISYHRMVNTGNVTSKSQFQADTRTALRMAVAAGIDEFTDPDDERLVQYGRFRLQSPPPDLFNWLTGCAEHFYAIKDIDIVGDALLLLIGNCQELLPLGQRSITPFLNSDKGQPRSRRMRQIALRAACRTIDYQNFAPCDDDFSHAVLKAICPTFRHDDTGELVMNAIHLLNLESWPEDSDLGCLSLPEIQLLILPILPAPIIDNPTMYSHWCRALIRRMSADQPYHFRHTAVRIIENVRQDLVMIAAAASEVDVSLRDLVFSELSPALLTAMSPTSGAENNDIINPIGFHYIRLISTLVKSTNWHAPLIADCHIEKCITLLGVRSFSPHLYLYLATIFLCITPPGQTTSCCDAITNAQWWGLMNGVWNSVQFYNDYDLHDIEILAAAAEATEKHIPQDLSKVDLQSFEWTLSK
;
A
#
# COMPACT_ATOMS: atom_id res chain seq x y z
N MET A 1 -41.34 3.60 23.04
CA MET A 1 -41.56 2.27 22.43
C MET A 1 -40.24 1.59 22.12
N PHE A 2 -39.40 2.11 21.21
CA PHE A 2 -38.09 1.49 20.90
C PHE A 2 -37.23 1.15 22.13
N LYS A 3 -37.03 2.09 23.08
CA LYS A 3 -36.30 1.82 24.34
C LYS A 3 -36.84 0.62 25.13
N ALA A 4 -38.16 0.43 25.13
CA ALA A 4 -38.81 -0.62 25.91
C ALA A 4 -38.59 -2.02 25.33
N CYS A 5 -38.03 -2.13 24.11
CA CYS A 5 -37.65 -3.40 23.51
C CYS A 5 -36.31 -3.93 24.02
N PHE A 6 -35.62 -3.20 24.91
CA PHE A 6 -34.31 -3.56 25.46
C PHE A 6 -34.35 -3.60 26.99
N ASP A 7 -33.55 -4.49 27.60
CA ASP A 7 -33.34 -4.50 29.04
C ASP A 7 -32.42 -3.35 29.51
N HIS A 8 -32.21 -3.23 30.82
CA HIS A 8 -31.34 -2.22 31.43
C HIS A 8 -29.85 -2.34 31.02
N ARG A 9 -29.44 -3.46 30.42
CA ARG A 9 -28.08 -3.68 29.88
C ARG A 9 -28.02 -3.44 28.37
N GLY A 10 -29.15 -3.11 27.76
CA GLY A 10 -29.32 -2.87 26.34
C GLY A 10 -29.45 -4.15 25.50
N VAL A 11 -29.73 -5.30 26.12
CA VAL A 11 -29.99 -6.55 25.40
C VAL A 11 -31.42 -6.52 24.88
N PRO A 12 -31.68 -6.87 23.60
CA PRO A 12 -33.04 -6.93 23.08
C PRO A 12 -33.87 -7.98 23.83
N ILE A 13 -35.04 -7.58 24.34
CA ILE A 13 -36.03 -8.46 24.97
C ILE A 13 -37.26 -8.68 24.08
N LEU A 14 -37.45 -7.82 23.07
CA LEU A 14 -38.48 -7.93 22.04
C LEU A 14 -37.84 -7.65 20.68
N GLU A 15 -37.13 -8.63 20.13
CA GLU A 15 -36.30 -8.47 18.91
C GLU A 15 -37.10 -7.96 17.70
N ASP A 16 -38.23 -8.59 17.37
CA ASP A 16 -39.05 -8.18 16.21
C ASP A 16 -39.56 -6.73 16.33
N SER A 17 -39.97 -6.36 17.55
CA SER A 17 -40.43 -4.99 17.84
C SER A 17 -39.26 -4.00 17.79
N ALA A 18 -38.09 -4.39 18.31
CA ALA A 18 -36.88 -3.58 18.24
C ALA A 18 -36.51 -3.32 16.77
N LEU A 19 -36.49 -4.36 15.93
CA LEU A 19 -36.25 -4.29 14.49
C LEU A 19 -37.23 -3.35 13.80
N ALA A 20 -38.54 -3.55 14.00
CA ALA A 20 -39.58 -2.74 13.37
C ALA A 20 -39.49 -1.26 13.77
N TYR A 21 -39.36 -0.97 15.07
CA TYR A 21 -39.27 0.41 15.55
C TYR A 21 -37.96 1.08 15.14
N GLY A 22 -36.84 0.36 15.14
CA GLY A 22 -35.56 0.92 14.68
C GLY A 22 -35.57 1.21 13.18
N LYS A 23 -36.16 0.32 12.35
CA LYS A 23 -36.38 0.57 10.91
C LYS A 23 -37.22 1.83 10.71
N ALA A 24 -38.31 1.99 11.46
CA ALA A 24 -39.15 3.17 11.40
C ALA A 24 -38.40 4.45 11.81
N LEU A 25 -37.57 4.39 12.85
CA LEU A 25 -36.74 5.51 13.28
C LEU A 25 -35.68 5.88 12.23
N LEU A 26 -35.03 4.91 11.59
CA LEU A 26 -34.12 5.17 10.47
C LEU A 26 -34.85 5.85 9.32
N TYR A 27 -35.97 5.28 8.87
CA TYR A 27 -36.76 5.85 7.79
C TYR A 27 -37.20 7.28 8.13
N PHE A 28 -37.64 7.51 9.37
CA PHE A 28 -38.03 8.83 9.84
C PHE A 28 -36.84 9.81 9.84
N SER A 29 -35.67 9.40 10.33
CA SER A 29 -34.45 10.24 10.31
C SER A 29 -33.91 10.52 8.90
N ALA A 30 -34.08 9.58 7.97
CA ALA A 30 -33.61 9.72 6.60
C ALA A 30 -34.47 10.73 5.83
N ASN A 31 -35.79 10.69 6.04
CA ASN A 31 -36.75 11.52 5.29
C ASN A 31 -37.05 12.88 5.92
N TYR A 32 -36.74 13.09 7.22
CA TYR A 32 -37.08 14.33 7.93
C TYR A 32 -35.87 14.89 8.70
N THR A 33 -35.27 15.97 8.19
CA THR A 33 -34.06 16.59 8.76
C THR A 33 -34.25 17.11 10.19
N ASP A 34 -35.40 17.72 10.50
CA ASP A 34 -35.69 18.22 11.85
C ASP A 34 -35.81 17.07 12.86
N ALA A 35 -36.45 15.98 12.43
CA ALA A 35 -36.54 14.75 13.23
C ALA A 35 -35.17 14.13 13.47
N ARG A 36 -34.28 14.16 12.47
CA ARG A 36 -32.91 13.65 12.58
C ARG A 36 -32.14 14.36 13.69
N ASN A 37 -32.17 15.70 13.71
CA ASN A 37 -31.50 16.49 14.74
C ASN A 37 -32.08 16.22 16.13
N MET A 38 -33.41 16.13 16.24
CA MET A 38 -34.10 15.80 17.48
C MET A 38 -33.75 14.39 17.98
N LEU A 39 -33.74 13.39 17.09
CA LEU A 39 -33.33 12.03 17.41
C LEU A 39 -31.88 12.01 17.88
N ARG A 40 -30.96 12.60 17.13
CA ARG A 40 -29.54 12.66 17.51
C ARG A 40 -29.31 13.24 18.90
N GLN A 41 -30.00 14.33 19.26
CA GLN A 41 -29.90 14.93 20.59
C GLN A 41 -30.50 14.04 21.69
N SER A 42 -31.65 13.40 21.41
CA SER A 42 -32.37 12.58 22.39
C SER A 42 -31.82 11.16 22.55
N THR A 43 -31.03 10.67 21.59
CA THR A 43 -30.48 9.31 21.55
C THR A 43 -28.96 9.23 21.78
N ARG A 44 -28.30 10.33 22.12
CA ARG A 44 -26.83 10.39 22.24
C ARG A 44 -26.24 9.37 23.22
N ASP A 45 -26.94 9.09 24.31
CA ASP A 45 -26.50 8.14 25.36
C ASP A 45 -27.09 6.73 25.20
N TRP A 46 -27.74 6.43 24.07
CA TRP A 46 -28.42 5.16 23.88
C TRP A 46 -27.46 4.07 23.41
N ASN A 47 -26.91 3.31 24.35
CA ASN A 47 -26.16 2.07 24.03
C ASN A 47 -27.03 1.02 23.29
N ILE A 48 -28.35 1.11 23.40
CA ILE A 48 -29.32 0.25 22.70
C ILE A 48 -29.29 0.41 21.18
N TRP A 49 -28.83 1.56 20.67
CA TRP A 49 -28.72 1.77 19.23
C TRP A 49 -27.62 0.90 18.62
N GLU A 50 -26.47 0.82 19.27
CA GLU A 50 -25.39 -0.10 18.88
C GLU A 50 -25.86 -1.56 18.87
N ARG A 51 -26.61 -1.96 19.90
CA ARG A 51 -27.17 -3.31 20.02
C ARG A 51 -28.20 -3.60 18.93
N TRP A 52 -29.05 -2.65 18.59
CA TRP A 52 -29.99 -2.77 17.48
C TRP A 52 -29.28 -2.94 16.13
N ARG A 53 -28.21 -2.16 15.88
CA ARG A 53 -27.43 -2.26 14.64
C ARG A 53 -26.80 -3.63 14.45
N ILE A 54 -26.30 -4.24 15.52
CA ILE A 54 -25.75 -5.60 15.50
C ILE A 54 -26.81 -6.60 15.02
N LEU A 55 -28.08 -6.39 15.37
CA LEU A 55 -29.18 -7.26 14.91
C LEU A 55 -29.60 -6.96 13.47
N TYR A 56 -29.72 -5.68 13.11
CA TYR A 56 -30.34 -5.27 11.86
C TYR A 56 -29.39 -5.29 10.66
N LEU A 57 -28.13 -4.85 10.83
CA LEU A 57 -27.19 -4.69 9.73
C LEU A 57 -26.97 -6.01 8.94
N PRO A 58 -26.82 -7.19 9.58
CA PRO A 58 -26.73 -8.45 8.84
C PRO A 58 -27.99 -8.76 8.01
N GLN A 59 -29.18 -8.47 8.54
CA GLN A 59 -30.45 -8.73 7.85
C GLN A 59 -30.60 -7.88 6.60
N VAL A 60 -30.33 -6.58 6.70
CA VAL A 60 -30.48 -5.67 5.55
C VAL A 60 -29.42 -5.90 4.48
N LEU A 61 -28.21 -6.34 4.85
CA LEU A 61 -27.20 -6.75 3.88
C LEU A 61 -27.61 -8.04 3.15
N GLU A 62 -28.24 -8.99 3.83
CA GLU A 62 -28.77 -10.20 3.20
C GLU A 62 -29.96 -9.89 2.28
N GLU A 63 -30.87 -9.00 2.69
CA GLU A 63 -31.94 -8.48 1.83
C GLU A 63 -31.36 -7.81 0.56
N CYS A 64 -30.28 -7.05 0.72
CA CYS A 64 -29.56 -6.42 -0.37
C CYS A 64 -28.96 -7.45 -1.33
N ARG A 65 -28.26 -8.46 -0.79
CA ARG A 65 -27.65 -9.55 -1.56
C ARG A 65 -28.69 -10.33 -2.37
N ILE A 66 -29.81 -10.71 -1.73
CA ILE A 66 -30.90 -11.43 -2.38
C ILE A 66 -31.51 -10.59 -3.52
N SER A 67 -31.77 -9.31 -3.27
CA SER A 67 -32.35 -8.40 -4.26
C SER A 67 -31.40 -8.20 -5.45
N TYR A 68 -30.10 -8.02 -5.20
CA TYR A 68 -29.09 -7.92 -6.24
C TYR A 68 -29.02 -9.19 -7.10
N HIS A 69 -28.96 -10.38 -6.49
CA HIS A 69 -28.93 -11.63 -7.27
C HIS A 69 -30.20 -11.81 -8.11
N ARG A 70 -31.37 -11.45 -7.59
CA ARG A 70 -32.62 -11.49 -8.36
C ARG A 70 -32.61 -10.49 -9.51
N MET A 71 -32.05 -9.30 -9.30
CA MET A 71 -31.90 -8.27 -10.33
C MET A 71 -30.99 -8.74 -11.47
N VAL A 72 -29.87 -9.39 -11.18
CA VAL A 72 -28.90 -9.88 -12.19
C VAL A 72 -29.44 -11.11 -12.93
N ASN A 73 -30.15 -12.00 -12.24
CA ASN A 73 -30.59 -13.29 -12.81
C ASN A 73 -31.97 -13.25 -13.47
N THR A 74 -32.72 -12.13 -13.38
CA THR A 74 -34.05 -12.06 -13.99
C THR A 74 -33.99 -11.61 -15.45
N GLY A 75 -34.70 -12.32 -16.32
CA GLY A 75 -34.92 -11.93 -17.72
C GLY A 75 -36.10 -10.96 -17.91
N ASN A 76 -36.90 -10.71 -16.86
CA ASN A 76 -38.09 -9.84 -16.94
C ASN A 76 -37.73 -8.40 -16.58
N VAL A 77 -37.96 -7.47 -17.51
CA VAL A 77 -37.66 -6.04 -17.34
C VAL A 77 -38.41 -5.40 -16.16
N THR A 78 -39.67 -5.79 -15.92
CA THR A 78 -40.49 -5.24 -14.83
C THR A 78 -39.97 -5.72 -13.48
N SER A 79 -39.69 -7.02 -13.36
CA SER A 79 -39.09 -7.60 -12.16
C SER A 79 -37.68 -7.04 -11.91
N LYS A 80 -36.89 -6.83 -12.96
CA LYS A 80 -35.56 -6.21 -12.86
C LYS A 80 -35.64 -4.81 -12.25
N SER A 81 -36.56 -3.98 -12.73
CA SER A 81 -36.76 -2.62 -12.21
C SER A 81 -37.18 -2.63 -10.74
N GLN A 82 -38.04 -3.57 -10.34
CA GLN A 82 -38.43 -3.75 -8.94
C GLN A 82 -37.23 -4.16 -8.07
N PHE A 83 -36.50 -5.22 -8.45
CA PHE A 83 -35.34 -5.68 -7.69
C PHE A 83 -34.22 -4.63 -7.62
N GLN A 84 -34.09 -3.80 -8.65
CA GLN A 84 -33.18 -2.66 -8.63
C GLN A 84 -33.61 -1.62 -7.58
N ALA A 85 -34.90 -1.27 -7.50
CA ALA A 85 -35.41 -0.38 -6.46
C ALA A 85 -35.27 -0.98 -5.05
N ASP A 86 -35.50 -2.28 -4.91
CA ASP A 86 -35.32 -3.01 -3.64
C ASP A 86 -33.84 -2.97 -3.22
N THR A 87 -32.92 -3.22 -4.15
CA THR A 87 -31.46 -3.17 -3.91
C THR A 87 -31.02 -1.77 -3.49
N ARG A 88 -31.50 -0.71 -4.15
CA ARG A 88 -31.21 0.69 -3.75
C ARG A 88 -31.65 0.97 -2.33
N THR A 89 -32.87 0.58 -2.00
CA THR A 89 -33.47 0.82 -0.68
C THR A 89 -32.68 0.07 0.39
N ALA A 90 -32.33 -1.20 0.13
CA ALA A 90 -31.56 -2.02 1.04
C ALA A 90 -30.15 -1.45 1.26
N LEU A 91 -29.42 -1.05 0.20
CA LEU A 91 -28.11 -0.40 0.32
C LEU A 91 -28.18 0.85 1.18
N ARG A 92 -29.14 1.73 0.90
CA ARG A 92 -29.31 2.98 1.64
C ARG A 92 -29.62 2.72 3.12
N MET A 93 -30.48 1.74 3.40
CA MET A 93 -30.82 1.34 4.76
C MET A 93 -29.64 0.67 5.48
N ALA A 94 -28.81 -0.10 4.79
CA ALA A 94 -27.59 -0.68 5.33
C ALA A 94 -26.57 0.41 5.70
N VAL A 95 -26.38 1.42 4.84
CA VAL A 95 -25.56 2.58 5.15
C VAL A 95 -26.12 3.33 6.37
N ALA A 96 -27.40 3.67 6.35
CA ALA A 96 -28.08 4.33 7.47
C ALA A 96 -27.94 3.56 8.80
N ALA A 97 -28.08 2.23 8.75
CA ALA A 97 -27.92 1.36 9.89
C ALA A 97 -26.47 1.25 10.37
N GLY A 98 -25.48 1.42 9.50
CA GLY A 98 -24.06 1.34 9.87
C GLY A 98 -23.48 2.62 10.50
N ILE A 99 -24.24 3.70 10.55
CA ILE A 99 -23.80 5.02 11.00
C ILE A 99 -24.03 5.19 12.52
N ASP A 100 -23.06 5.82 13.20
CA ASP A 100 -23.25 6.29 14.58
C ASP A 100 -24.17 7.54 14.61
N GLU A 101 -25.11 7.58 15.56
CA GLU A 101 -25.90 8.78 15.93
C GLU A 101 -26.95 9.31 14.92
N PHE A 102 -27.54 8.47 14.04
CA PHE A 102 -28.53 8.91 13.04
C PHE A 102 -28.01 10.05 12.13
N THR A 103 -26.72 10.05 11.81
CA THR A 103 -26.11 11.03 10.89
C THR A 103 -26.67 10.84 9.47
N ASP A 104 -26.65 11.92 8.67
CA ASP A 104 -27.07 11.86 7.27
C ASP A 104 -26.25 10.81 6.51
N PRO A 105 -26.88 9.83 5.83
CA PRO A 105 -26.18 8.88 4.96
C PRO A 105 -25.28 9.53 3.90
N ASP A 106 -25.56 10.78 3.52
CA ASP A 106 -24.78 11.54 2.55
C ASP A 106 -23.72 12.47 3.21
N ASP A 107 -23.56 12.43 4.54
CA ASP A 107 -22.53 13.23 5.24
C ASP A 107 -21.11 12.79 4.82
N GLU A 108 -20.29 13.73 4.34
CA GLU A 108 -18.90 13.47 3.92
C GLU A 108 -18.04 12.93 5.05
N ARG A 109 -18.38 13.21 6.32
CA ARG A 109 -17.68 12.67 7.50
C ARG A 109 -17.75 11.15 7.58
N LEU A 110 -18.74 10.52 6.94
CA LEU A 110 -18.81 9.06 6.86
C LEU A 110 -17.72 8.46 6.00
N VAL A 111 -17.20 9.21 5.02
CA VAL A 111 -16.05 8.78 4.24
C VAL A 111 -14.83 8.65 5.14
N GLN A 112 -14.70 9.47 6.18
CA GLN A 112 -13.58 9.42 7.13
C GLN A 112 -13.83 8.44 8.29
N TYR A 113 -14.95 8.60 8.97
CA TYR A 113 -15.24 7.96 10.26
C TYR A 113 -16.25 6.82 10.17
N GLY A 114 -16.79 6.54 8.99
CA GLY A 114 -17.73 5.44 8.77
C GLY A 114 -17.10 4.12 9.22
N ARG A 115 -17.65 3.53 10.27
CA ARG A 115 -17.25 2.24 10.85
C ARG A 115 -18.42 1.28 10.73
N PHE A 116 -18.51 0.61 9.60
CA PHE A 116 -19.48 -0.46 9.36
C PHE A 116 -18.89 -1.73 9.98
N ARG A 117 -19.02 -1.90 11.30
CA ARG A 117 -18.45 -3.07 11.99
C ARG A 117 -19.38 -4.27 11.85
N LEU A 118 -19.21 -5.08 10.81
CA LEU A 118 -19.78 -6.42 10.78
C LEU A 118 -18.97 -7.36 11.69
N GLN A 119 -19.62 -7.93 12.70
CA GLN A 119 -19.06 -9.07 13.44
C GLN A 119 -19.11 -10.28 12.51
N SER A 120 -17.97 -10.66 11.93
CA SER A 120 -17.79 -11.85 11.08
C SER A 120 -18.51 -11.83 9.73
N PRO A 121 -18.03 -11.05 8.74
CA PRO A 121 -18.57 -11.14 7.39
C PRO A 121 -18.25 -12.52 6.76
N PRO A 122 -19.20 -13.18 6.08
CA PRO A 122 -18.92 -14.37 5.28
C PRO A 122 -17.87 -14.08 4.19
N PRO A 123 -17.03 -15.06 3.80
CA PRO A 123 -15.98 -14.87 2.79
C PRO A 123 -16.49 -14.34 1.44
N ASP A 124 -17.71 -14.70 1.04
CA ASP A 124 -18.33 -14.31 -0.23
C ASP A 124 -19.11 -12.97 -0.17
N LEU A 125 -19.13 -12.30 0.99
CA LEU A 125 -20.02 -11.16 1.24
C LEU A 125 -19.67 -9.90 0.41
N PHE A 126 -18.49 -9.81 -0.20
CA PHE A 126 -18.06 -8.55 -0.81
C PHE A 126 -18.05 -8.53 -2.34
N ASN A 127 -18.03 -9.69 -3.01
CA ASN A 127 -18.06 -9.76 -4.47
C ASN A 127 -19.35 -9.18 -5.06
N TRP A 128 -20.49 -9.39 -4.39
CA TRP A 128 -21.76 -8.86 -4.86
C TRP A 128 -21.89 -7.34 -4.65
N LEU A 129 -21.19 -6.76 -3.65
CA LEU A 129 -21.13 -5.31 -3.45
C LEU A 129 -20.33 -4.63 -4.57
N THR A 130 -19.24 -5.25 -5.03
CA THR A 130 -18.52 -4.82 -6.24
C THR A 130 -19.46 -4.80 -7.44
N GLY A 131 -20.17 -5.90 -7.67
CA GLY A 131 -21.13 -6.00 -8.77
C GLY A 131 -22.29 -4.99 -8.65
N CYS A 132 -22.72 -4.65 -7.44
CA CYS A 132 -23.65 -3.54 -7.21
C CYS A 132 -23.05 -2.21 -7.67
N ALA A 133 -21.85 -1.87 -7.22
CA ALA A 133 -21.17 -0.63 -7.58
C ALA A 133 -21.01 -0.51 -9.11
N GLU A 134 -20.55 -1.58 -9.77
CA GLU A 134 -20.42 -1.62 -11.24
C GLU A 134 -21.77 -1.45 -11.95
N HIS A 135 -22.80 -2.16 -11.50
CA HIS A 135 -24.14 -2.07 -12.08
C HIS A 135 -24.73 -0.65 -11.96
N PHE A 136 -24.70 -0.09 -10.75
CA PHE A 136 -25.26 1.24 -10.50
C PHE A 136 -24.44 2.35 -11.17
N TYR A 137 -23.14 2.15 -11.36
CA TYR A 137 -22.30 3.06 -12.13
C TYR A 137 -22.69 3.06 -13.62
N ALA A 138 -22.94 1.88 -14.21
CA ALA A 138 -23.36 1.77 -15.61
C ALA A 138 -24.68 2.50 -15.91
N ILE A 139 -25.58 2.59 -14.93
CA ILE A 139 -26.85 3.32 -15.04
C ILE A 139 -26.80 4.74 -14.44
N LYS A 140 -25.60 5.22 -14.09
CA LYS A 140 -25.33 6.59 -13.57
C LYS A 140 -26.00 6.93 -12.24
N ASP A 141 -26.19 5.93 -11.38
CA ASP A 141 -26.76 6.10 -10.04
C ASP A 141 -25.65 6.28 -8.99
N ILE A 142 -25.00 7.44 -9.04
CA ILE A 142 -23.75 7.73 -8.30
C ILE A 142 -23.91 7.58 -6.78
N ASP A 143 -25.08 7.95 -6.25
CA ASP A 143 -25.34 7.89 -4.81
C ASP A 143 -25.26 6.45 -4.30
N ILE A 144 -25.84 5.52 -5.07
CA ILE A 144 -25.90 4.11 -4.72
C ILE A 144 -24.56 3.41 -4.97
N VAL A 145 -23.77 3.87 -5.96
CA VAL A 145 -22.37 3.46 -6.12
C VAL A 145 -21.58 3.82 -4.85
N GLY A 146 -21.72 5.06 -4.38
CA GLY A 146 -21.08 5.52 -3.15
C GLY A 146 -21.46 4.66 -1.95
N ASP A 147 -22.74 4.34 -1.78
CA ASP A 147 -23.21 3.49 -0.67
C ASP A 147 -22.65 2.06 -0.74
N ALA A 148 -22.63 1.44 -1.93
CA ALA A 148 -22.04 0.11 -2.11
C ALA A 148 -20.53 0.09 -1.80
N LEU A 149 -19.79 1.09 -2.30
CA LEU A 149 -18.34 1.22 -2.02
C LEU A 149 -18.07 1.54 -0.55
N LEU A 150 -18.90 2.35 0.09
CA LEU A 150 -18.75 2.71 1.50
C LEU A 150 -18.95 1.48 2.41
N LEU A 151 -19.97 0.66 2.13
CA LEU A 151 -20.18 -0.61 2.83
C LEU A 151 -19.03 -1.58 2.59
N LEU A 152 -18.53 -1.67 1.37
CA LEU A 152 -17.39 -2.51 1.02
C LEU A 152 -16.13 -2.11 1.85
N ILE A 153 -15.74 -0.84 1.83
CA ILE A 153 -14.55 -0.34 2.55
C ILE A 153 -14.72 -0.46 4.06
N GLY A 154 -15.94 -0.17 4.55
CA GLY A 154 -16.25 -0.16 5.98
C GLY A 154 -16.09 -1.50 6.67
N ASN A 155 -16.25 -2.60 5.92
CA ASN A 155 -16.31 -3.96 6.42
C ASN A 155 -15.05 -4.80 6.13
N CYS A 156 -14.14 -4.32 5.29
CA CYS A 156 -12.88 -5.00 5.00
C CYS A 156 -11.77 -4.50 5.94
N GLN A 157 -11.34 -5.37 6.87
CA GLN A 157 -10.16 -5.13 7.70
C GLN A 157 -8.85 -5.48 6.97
N GLU A 158 -8.93 -6.34 5.95
CA GLU A 158 -7.82 -6.79 5.11
C GLU A 158 -7.87 -6.15 3.72
N LEU A 159 -6.92 -6.52 2.85
CA LEU A 159 -6.90 -6.11 1.44
C LEU A 159 -8.28 -6.37 0.80
N LEU A 160 -8.79 -5.38 0.08
CA LEU A 160 -10.06 -5.52 -0.61
C LEU A 160 -9.96 -6.64 -1.66
N PRO A 161 -11.01 -7.46 -1.83
CA PRO A 161 -11.12 -8.38 -2.97
C PRO A 161 -11.25 -7.65 -4.31
N LEU A 162 -11.43 -6.32 -4.30
CA LEU A 162 -11.35 -5.51 -5.52
C LEU A 162 -9.91 -5.42 -5.99
N GLY A 163 -9.67 -5.88 -7.21
CA GLY A 163 -8.48 -5.48 -7.95
C GLY A 163 -8.54 -4.00 -8.31
N GLN A 164 -7.37 -3.41 -8.54
CA GLN A 164 -7.19 -2.02 -8.98
C GLN A 164 -8.13 -1.66 -10.16
N ARG A 165 -8.29 -2.57 -11.12
CA ARG A 165 -9.16 -2.43 -12.30
C ARG A 165 -10.64 -2.18 -11.99
N SER A 166 -11.16 -2.74 -10.90
CA SER A 166 -12.57 -2.53 -10.52
C SER A 166 -12.80 -1.13 -9.94
N ILE A 167 -11.77 -0.48 -9.39
CA ILE A 167 -11.89 0.86 -8.78
C ILE A 167 -11.61 1.98 -9.78
N THR A 168 -10.73 1.75 -10.76
CA THR A 168 -10.34 2.71 -11.81
C THR A 168 -11.51 3.48 -12.44
N PRO A 169 -12.67 2.86 -12.77
CA PRO A 169 -13.81 3.60 -13.34
C PRO A 169 -14.38 4.64 -12.39
N PHE A 170 -14.47 4.35 -11.09
CA PHE A 170 -15.06 5.23 -10.09
C PHE A 170 -14.19 6.46 -9.79
N LEU A 171 -12.86 6.29 -9.86
CA LEU A 171 -11.89 7.37 -9.74
C LEU A 171 -11.99 8.39 -10.89
N ASN A 172 -12.38 7.93 -12.09
CA ASN A 172 -12.50 8.76 -13.29
C ASN A 172 -13.79 9.57 -13.41
N SER A 173 -14.64 9.54 -12.38
CA SER A 173 -15.94 10.19 -12.41
C SER A 173 -15.89 11.73 -12.54
N ASP A 174 -16.95 12.27 -13.15
CA ASP A 174 -17.01 13.68 -13.58
C ASP A 174 -17.07 14.65 -12.38
N LYS A 175 -16.25 15.71 -12.44
CA LYS A 175 -15.80 16.50 -11.29
C LYS A 175 -16.77 17.61 -10.85
N GLY A 176 -17.79 17.90 -11.67
CA GLY A 176 -18.61 19.11 -11.50
C GLY A 176 -19.75 19.03 -10.48
N GLN A 177 -20.10 17.84 -9.96
CA GLN A 177 -21.27 17.67 -9.08
C GLN A 177 -20.86 17.25 -7.65
N PRO A 178 -21.50 17.81 -6.60
CA PRO A 178 -21.24 17.44 -5.20
C PRO A 178 -21.34 15.92 -4.94
N ARG A 179 -22.26 15.24 -5.62
CA ARG A 179 -22.44 13.78 -5.52
C ARG A 179 -21.24 13.00 -6.08
N SER A 180 -20.67 13.47 -7.18
CA SER A 180 -19.44 12.91 -7.75
C SER A 180 -18.24 13.13 -6.84
N ARG A 181 -18.18 14.25 -6.09
CA ARG A 181 -17.13 14.50 -5.09
C ARG A 181 -17.12 13.42 -4.01
N ARG A 182 -18.27 13.12 -3.39
CA ARG A 182 -18.40 12.07 -2.36
C ARG A 182 -17.97 10.71 -2.91
N MET A 183 -18.46 10.32 -4.08
CA MET A 183 -18.09 9.04 -4.69
C MET A 183 -16.59 8.95 -4.96
N ARG A 184 -15.97 10.02 -5.49
CA ARG A 184 -14.53 10.10 -5.73
C ARG A 184 -13.73 9.95 -4.43
N GLN A 185 -14.14 10.60 -3.34
CA GLN A 185 -13.50 10.45 -2.04
C GLN A 185 -13.59 9.01 -1.51
N ILE A 186 -14.76 8.37 -1.66
CA ILE A 186 -14.95 6.95 -1.29
C ILE A 186 -14.07 6.05 -2.16
N ALA A 187 -14.00 6.30 -3.47
CA ALA A 187 -13.16 5.54 -4.40
C ALA A 187 -11.66 5.69 -4.07
N LEU A 188 -11.20 6.88 -3.68
CA LEU A 188 -9.82 7.09 -3.21
C LEU A 188 -9.54 6.29 -1.93
N ARG A 189 -10.48 6.27 -0.98
CA ARG A 189 -10.34 5.46 0.22
C ARG A 189 -10.34 3.95 -0.09
N ALA A 190 -11.10 3.51 -1.09
CA ALA A 190 -11.05 2.13 -1.58
C ALA A 190 -9.68 1.83 -2.21
N ALA A 191 -9.15 2.73 -3.03
CA ALA A 191 -7.85 2.59 -3.67
C ALA A 191 -6.73 2.38 -2.62
N CYS A 192 -6.74 3.14 -1.52
CA CYS A 192 -5.81 2.95 -0.40
C CYS A 192 -5.81 1.52 0.17
N ARG A 193 -6.95 0.81 0.10
CA ARG A 193 -7.14 -0.55 0.64
C ARG A 193 -6.87 -1.65 -0.38
N THR A 194 -6.64 -1.31 -1.65
CA THR A 194 -6.23 -2.27 -2.70
C THR A 194 -4.72 -2.40 -2.84
N ILE A 195 -3.96 -1.45 -2.29
CA ILE A 195 -2.50 -1.49 -2.38
C ILE A 195 -1.96 -2.34 -1.23
N ASP A 196 -1.31 -3.45 -1.58
CA ASP A 196 -0.51 -4.22 -0.64
C ASP A 196 0.85 -3.56 -0.45
N TYR A 197 0.97 -2.76 0.62
CA TYR A 197 2.22 -2.06 0.94
C TYR A 197 3.35 -2.98 1.42
N GLN A 198 3.08 -4.28 1.65
CA GLN A 198 4.07 -5.27 2.07
C GLN A 198 4.63 -6.05 0.87
N ASN A 199 3.78 -6.51 -0.04
CA ASN A 199 4.21 -7.35 -1.18
C ASN A 199 4.20 -6.63 -2.53
N PHE A 200 3.56 -5.45 -2.61
CA PHE A 200 3.45 -4.55 -3.77
C PHE A 200 3.64 -5.26 -5.14
N ALA A 201 2.54 -5.73 -5.72
CA ALA A 201 2.50 -5.87 -7.18
C ALA A 201 2.61 -4.48 -7.81
N PRO A 202 3.21 -4.33 -9.01
CA PRO A 202 3.16 -3.08 -9.76
C PRO A 202 1.72 -2.57 -9.87
N CYS A 203 1.50 -1.27 -9.69
CA CYS A 203 0.20 -0.69 -9.94
C CYS A 203 -0.06 -0.66 -11.45
N ASP A 204 -1.28 -0.99 -11.85
CA ASP A 204 -1.76 -0.86 -13.22
C ASP A 204 -1.69 0.63 -13.64
N ASP A 205 -1.22 0.92 -14.86
CA ASP A 205 -1.00 2.29 -15.32
C ASP A 205 -2.31 3.09 -15.38
N ASP A 206 -3.42 2.45 -15.78
CA ASP A 206 -4.73 3.09 -15.82
C ASP A 206 -5.21 3.42 -14.41
N PHE A 207 -4.94 2.54 -13.44
CA PHE A 207 -5.22 2.80 -12.04
C PHE A 207 -4.39 3.96 -11.49
N SER A 208 -3.08 3.95 -11.74
CA SER A 208 -2.14 4.99 -11.30
C SER A 208 -2.57 6.36 -11.83
N HIS A 209 -2.86 6.44 -13.13
CA HIS A 209 -3.36 7.66 -13.77
C HIS A 209 -4.71 8.11 -13.20
N ALA A 210 -5.65 7.18 -13.00
CA ALA A 210 -6.97 7.50 -12.45
C ALA A 210 -6.89 8.03 -11.01
N VAL A 211 -6.03 7.46 -10.17
CA VAL A 211 -5.80 7.95 -8.80
C VAL A 211 -5.22 9.36 -8.84
N LEU A 212 -4.16 9.59 -9.62
CA LEU A 212 -3.54 10.92 -9.72
C LEU A 212 -4.54 11.98 -10.21
N LYS A 213 -5.35 11.65 -11.22
CA LYS A 213 -6.42 12.52 -11.71
C LYS A 213 -7.55 12.77 -10.70
N ALA A 214 -7.84 11.78 -9.86
CA ALA A 214 -8.85 11.91 -8.79
C ALA A 214 -8.36 12.79 -7.64
N ILE A 215 -7.06 12.72 -7.32
CA ILE A 215 -6.43 13.52 -6.27
C ILE A 215 -6.15 14.96 -6.74
N CYS A 216 -5.76 15.11 -8.00
CA CYS A 216 -5.43 16.38 -8.64
C CYS A 216 -6.52 16.70 -9.69
N PRO A 217 -7.64 17.35 -9.32
CA PRO A 217 -8.79 17.50 -10.20
C PRO A 217 -8.70 18.65 -11.22
N THR A 218 -7.81 19.63 -11.06
CA THR A 218 -7.73 20.82 -11.95
C THR A 218 -7.13 20.58 -13.35
N PHE A 219 -6.81 19.34 -13.71
CA PHE A 219 -5.96 19.02 -14.85
C PHE A 219 -6.70 18.78 -16.16
N ARG A 220 -6.13 19.34 -17.24
CA ARG A 220 -6.37 18.95 -18.64
C ARG A 220 -5.35 17.87 -19.04
N HIS A 221 -5.74 17.02 -19.97
CA HIS A 221 -5.40 15.59 -20.00
C HIS A 221 -4.02 15.17 -20.55
N ASP A 222 -3.07 16.06 -20.83
CA ASP A 222 -1.92 15.70 -21.71
C ASP A 222 -0.50 16.04 -21.21
N ASP A 223 -0.29 16.60 -20.00
CA ASP A 223 1.08 16.87 -19.49
C ASP A 223 1.44 16.00 -18.27
N THR A 224 2.19 14.94 -18.53
CA THR A 224 2.72 14.02 -17.51
C THR A 224 3.63 14.74 -16.51
N GLY A 225 4.44 15.72 -16.96
CA GLY A 225 5.41 16.41 -16.10
C GLY A 225 4.73 17.29 -15.04
N GLU A 226 3.66 17.98 -15.44
CA GLU A 226 2.85 18.77 -14.51
C GLU A 226 2.20 17.87 -13.44
N LEU A 227 1.69 16.70 -13.84
CA LEU A 227 1.04 15.76 -12.94
C LEU A 227 2.02 15.21 -11.87
N VAL A 228 3.27 14.90 -12.26
CA VAL A 228 4.33 14.51 -11.31
C VAL A 228 4.63 15.61 -10.31
N MET A 229 4.76 16.85 -10.78
CA MET A 229 5.07 17.99 -9.91
C MET A 229 3.97 18.26 -8.88
N ASN A 230 2.71 18.08 -9.24
CA ASN A 230 1.60 18.23 -8.32
C ASN A 230 1.51 17.08 -7.32
N ALA A 231 1.77 15.86 -7.75
CA ALA A 231 1.90 14.72 -6.85
C ALA A 231 3.04 14.93 -5.84
N ILE A 232 4.19 15.44 -6.28
CA ILE A 232 5.30 15.86 -5.43
C ILE A 232 4.87 16.97 -4.45
N HIS A 233 4.14 17.98 -4.91
CA HIS A 233 3.65 19.04 -4.04
C HIS A 233 2.75 18.48 -2.93
N LEU A 234 1.85 17.56 -3.26
CA LEU A 234 0.94 16.93 -2.31
C LEU A 234 1.69 16.02 -1.32
N LEU A 235 2.71 15.29 -1.79
CA LEU A 235 3.64 14.56 -0.94
C LEU A 235 4.43 15.46 0.01
N ASN A 236 4.38 16.78 -0.12
CA ASN A 236 5.07 17.71 0.77
C ASN A 236 4.11 18.55 1.63
N LEU A 237 2.79 18.34 1.52
CA LEU A 237 1.81 19.01 2.36
C LEU A 237 1.90 18.51 3.81
N GLU A 238 1.83 19.45 4.75
CA GLU A 238 1.69 19.18 6.19
C GLU A 238 0.22 19.06 6.60
N SER A 239 -0.66 19.81 5.93
CA SER A 239 -2.11 19.79 6.13
C SER A 239 -2.84 20.05 4.81
N TRP A 240 -4.10 19.61 4.72
CA TRP A 240 -4.96 20.02 3.61
C TRP A 240 -5.17 21.54 3.62
N PRO A 241 -5.19 22.20 2.45
CA PRO A 241 -5.72 23.56 2.34
C PRO A 241 -7.17 23.64 2.84
N GLU A 242 -7.57 24.80 3.40
CA GLU A 242 -8.91 24.99 4.00
C GLU A 242 -10.05 24.67 3.02
N ASP A 243 -9.87 25.00 1.74
CA ASP A 243 -10.85 24.76 0.67
C ASP A 243 -10.65 23.44 -0.07
N SER A 244 -9.81 22.53 0.45
CA SER A 244 -9.55 21.26 -0.22
C SER A 244 -10.80 20.39 -0.28
N ASP A 245 -11.16 20.00 -1.50
CA ASP A 245 -12.25 19.09 -1.73
C ASP A 245 -11.97 17.67 -1.17
N LEU A 246 -10.72 17.37 -0.79
CA LEU A 246 -10.27 16.13 -0.15
C LEU A 246 -10.01 16.27 1.35
N GLY A 247 -10.34 17.42 1.96
CA GLY A 247 -10.08 17.69 3.39
C GLY A 247 -10.71 16.68 4.37
N CYS A 248 -11.72 15.92 3.94
CA CYS A 248 -12.32 14.84 4.73
C CYS A 248 -11.49 13.53 4.72
N LEU A 249 -10.49 13.40 3.84
CA LEU A 249 -9.63 12.23 3.77
C LEU A 249 -8.37 12.45 4.63
N SER A 250 -7.81 11.36 5.15
CA SER A 250 -6.54 11.41 5.87
C SER A 250 -5.42 11.78 4.90
N LEU A 251 -4.76 12.92 5.11
CA LEU A 251 -3.62 13.35 4.29
C LEU A 251 -2.51 12.27 4.25
N PRO A 252 -2.10 11.66 5.37
CA PRO A 252 -1.15 10.54 5.34
C PRO A 252 -1.62 9.34 4.51
N GLU A 253 -2.91 8.96 4.55
CA GLU A 253 -3.40 7.86 3.72
C GLU A 253 -3.30 8.19 2.22
N ILE A 254 -3.60 9.43 1.84
CA ILE A 254 -3.49 9.88 0.45
C ILE A 254 -2.03 10.01 -0.01
N GLN A 255 -1.15 10.53 0.85
CA GLN A 255 0.28 10.59 0.56
C GLN A 255 0.86 9.18 0.37
N LEU A 256 0.44 8.22 1.19
CA LEU A 256 0.86 6.83 1.06
C LEU A 256 0.32 6.18 -0.23
N LEU A 257 -0.90 6.54 -0.65
CA LEU A 257 -1.49 6.11 -1.92
C LEU A 257 -0.74 6.67 -3.15
N ILE A 258 -0.29 7.93 -3.10
CA ILE A 258 0.43 8.58 -4.20
C ILE A 258 1.83 7.99 -4.38
N LEU A 259 2.52 7.71 -3.28
CA LEU A 259 3.92 7.32 -3.29
C LEU A 259 4.21 6.18 -4.32
N PRO A 260 3.51 5.04 -4.31
CA PRO A 260 3.82 3.95 -5.25
C PRO A 260 3.38 4.15 -6.69
N ILE A 261 2.46 5.09 -6.93
CA ILE A 261 1.96 5.41 -8.27
C ILE A 261 2.66 6.64 -8.84
N LEU A 262 3.58 7.24 -8.09
CA LEU A 262 4.37 8.39 -8.53
C LEU A 262 5.34 7.90 -9.62
N PRO A 263 5.16 8.31 -10.89
CA PRO A 263 6.02 7.84 -11.95
C PRO A 263 7.42 8.44 -11.77
N ALA A 264 8.44 7.65 -12.09
CA ALA A 264 9.81 8.13 -12.15
C ALA A 264 9.95 9.12 -13.32
N PRO A 265 10.49 10.33 -13.09
CA PRO A 265 10.84 11.25 -14.15
C PRO A 265 11.87 10.64 -15.11
N ILE A 266 11.81 11.01 -16.38
CA ILE A 266 12.89 10.70 -17.32
C ILE A 266 14.14 11.49 -16.89
N ILE A 267 15.31 10.83 -16.90
CA ILE A 267 16.59 11.41 -16.46
C ILE A 267 16.97 12.67 -17.25
N ASP A 268 16.51 12.80 -18.50
CA ASP A 268 16.75 13.96 -19.35
C ASP A 268 16.13 15.28 -18.82
N ASN A 269 15.31 15.19 -17.76
CA ASN A 269 14.81 16.33 -17.00
C ASN A 269 15.36 16.32 -15.55
N PRO A 270 16.62 16.76 -15.35
CA PRO A 270 17.30 16.70 -14.06
C PRO A 270 16.65 17.55 -12.97
N THR A 271 15.95 18.63 -13.33
CA THR A 271 15.20 19.46 -12.38
C THR A 271 14.02 18.70 -11.78
N MET A 272 13.22 18.04 -12.62
CA MET A 272 12.09 17.23 -12.18
C MET A 272 12.57 16.01 -11.38
N TYR A 273 13.64 15.36 -11.83
CA TYR A 273 14.28 14.25 -11.11
C TYR A 273 14.77 14.68 -9.72
N SER A 274 15.38 15.86 -9.61
CA SER A 274 15.83 16.41 -8.33
C SER A 274 14.67 16.64 -7.35
N HIS A 275 13.54 17.18 -7.83
CA HIS A 275 12.35 17.39 -7.00
C HIS A 275 11.73 16.07 -6.55
N TRP A 276 11.71 15.08 -7.44
CA TRP A 276 11.25 13.74 -7.15
C TRP A 276 12.13 13.05 -6.09
N CYS A 277 13.46 13.08 -6.26
CA CYS A 277 14.40 12.56 -5.26
C CYS A 277 14.20 13.21 -3.89
N ARG A 278 14.08 14.54 -3.83
CA ARG A 278 13.86 15.25 -2.55
C ARG A 278 12.56 14.85 -1.87
N ALA A 279 11.49 14.61 -2.64
CA ALA A 279 10.24 14.12 -2.10
C ALA A 279 10.41 12.73 -1.46
N LEU A 280 11.14 11.82 -2.12
CA LEU A 280 11.41 10.49 -1.60
C LEU A 280 12.36 10.51 -0.38
N ILE A 281 13.40 11.34 -0.40
CA ILE A 281 14.32 11.55 0.73
C ILE A 281 13.56 11.96 1.99
N ARG A 282 12.61 12.90 1.88
CA ARG A 282 11.76 13.31 3.01
C ARG A 282 10.96 12.13 3.57
N ARG A 283 10.52 11.20 2.72
CA ARG A 283 9.77 9.99 3.12
C ARG A 283 10.63 8.87 3.69
N MET A 284 11.96 8.99 3.57
CA MET A 284 12.94 8.08 4.17
C MET A 284 13.40 8.50 5.57
N SER A 285 13.06 9.71 6.01
CA SER A 285 13.49 10.24 7.30
C SER A 285 13.03 9.38 8.49
N ALA A 286 13.80 9.37 9.58
CA ALA A 286 13.57 8.49 10.73
C ALA A 286 12.25 8.76 11.49
N ASP A 287 11.69 9.97 11.38
CA ASP A 287 10.39 10.34 11.94
C ASP A 287 9.20 9.79 11.12
N GLN A 288 9.45 9.31 9.91
CA GLN A 288 8.39 8.80 9.04
C GLN A 288 7.98 7.38 9.43
N PRO A 289 6.68 7.04 9.32
CA PRO A 289 6.21 5.68 9.55
C PRO A 289 6.89 4.67 8.62
N TYR A 290 7.07 3.43 9.12
CA TYR A 290 7.71 2.33 8.38
C TYR A 290 7.24 2.18 6.93
N HIS A 291 5.93 2.27 6.68
CA HIS A 291 5.35 2.10 5.34
C HIS A 291 5.80 3.17 4.35
N PHE A 292 5.96 4.44 4.78
CA PHE A 292 6.49 5.49 3.91
C PHE A 292 7.95 5.21 3.53
N ARG A 293 8.77 4.84 4.52
CA ARG A 293 10.19 4.55 4.33
C ARG A 293 10.38 3.35 3.41
N HIS A 294 9.62 2.28 3.66
CA HIS A 294 9.60 1.08 2.83
C HIS A 294 9.29 1.39 1.36
N THR A 295 8.17 2.07 1.13
CA THR A 295 7.71 2.37 -0.23
C THR A 295 8.68 3.31 -0.95
N ALA A 296 9.25 4.31 -0.25
CA ALA A 296 10.25 5.20 -0.83
C ALA A 296 11.52 4.44 -1.26
N VAL A 297 12.07 3.56 -0.41
CA VAL A 297 13.27 2.76 -0.74
C VAL A 297 13.02 1.87 -1.96
N ARG A 298 11.86 1.23 -2.00
CA ARG A 298 11.46 0.39 -3.13
C ARG A 298 11.35 1.19 -4.44
N ILE A 299 10.77 2.39 -4.41
CA ILE A 299 10.67 3.24 -5.61
C ILE A 299 12.06 3.59 -6.13
N ILE A 300 12.99 3.93 -5.23
CA ILE A 300 14.39 4.18 -5.60
C ILE A 300 15.05 2.91 -6.17
N GLU A 301 14.77 1.74 -5.59
CA GLU A 301 15.27 0.46 -6.12
C GLU A 301 14.79 0.17 -7.55
N ASN A 302 13.56 0.57 -7.91
CA ASN A 302 13.06 0.41 -9.27
C ASN A 302 13.84 1.25 -10.30
N VAL A 303 14.38 2.40 -9.90
CA VAL A 303 15.18 3.30 -10.77
C VAL A 303 16.69 3.14 -10.57
N ARG A 304 17.14 2.03 -9.99
CA ARG A 304 18.57 1.79 -9.67
C ARG A 304 19.53 1.97 -10.86
N GLN A 305 19.10 1.68 -12.09
CA GLN A 305 19.94 1.90 -13.29
C GLN A 305 20.11 3.39 -13.60
N ASP A 306 19.09 4.20 -13.35
CA ASP A 306 19.16 5.65 -13.49
C ASP A 306 20.19 6.23 -12.54
N LEU A 307 20.24 5.74 -11.30
CA LEU A 307 21.25 6.14 -10.31
C LEU A 307 22.68 5.77 -10.73
N VAL A 308 22.87 4.64 -11.42
CA VAL A 308 24.17 4.27 -12.00
C VAL A 308 24.56 5.23 -13.11
N MET A 309 23.62 5.62 -13.98
CA MET A 309 23.86 6.59 -15.06
C MET A 309 24.17 8.00 -14.51
N ILE A 310 23.39 8.47 -13.51
CA ILE A 310 23.59 9.77 -12.86
C ILE A 310 24.99 9.86 -12.22
N ALA A 311 25.46 8.78 -11.59
CA ALA A 311 26.80 8.74 -11.00
C ALA A 311 27.93 8.87 -12.03
N ALA A 312 27.70 8.42 -13.26
CA ALA A 312 28.65 8.52 -14.36
C ALA A 312 28.58 9.86 -15.12
N ALA A 313 27.64 10.74 -14.77
CA ALA A 313 27.39 11.95 -15.52
C ALA A 313 28.53 12.98 -15.39
N ALA A 314 28.78 13.70 -16.49
CA ALA A 314 29.89 14.64 -16.63
C ALA A 314 29.47 16.09 -16.96
N SER A 315 28.18 16.34 -17.24
CA SER A 315 27.68 17.70 -17.54
C SER A 315 27.39 18.47 -16.25
N GLU A 316 27.53 19.81 -16.26
CA GLU A 316 27.32 20.64 -15.05
C GLU A 316 25.90 20.51 -14.45
N VAL A 317 24.88 20.36 -15.29
CA VAL A 317 23.49 20.19 -14.83
C VAL A 317 23.32 18.83 -14.16
N ASP A 318 23.93 17.79 -14.72
CA ASP A 318 23.91 16.45 -14.14
C ASP A 318 24.77 16.34 -12.88
N VAL A 319 25.81 17.18 -12.74
CA VAL A 319 26.65 17.24 -11.53
C VAL A 319 25.81 17.66 -10.32
N SER A 320 24.91 18.63 -10.46
CA SER A 320 24.01 19.03 -9.36
C SER A 320 23.09 17.89 -8.91
N LEU A 321 22.54 17.12 -9.86
CA LEU A 321 21.72 15.94 -9.57
C LEU A 321 22.56 14.83 -8.93
N ARG A 322 23.78 14.60 -9.43
CA ARG A 322 24.73 13.65 -8.85
C ARG A 322 25.11 14.02 -7.42
N ASP A 323 25.36 15.30 -7.17
CA ASP A 323 25.70 15.80 -5.83
C ASP A 323 24.52 15.62 -4.87
N LEU A 324 23.27 15.85 -5.31
CA LEU A 324 22.07 15.52 -4.53
C LEU A 324 22.00 14.02 -4.20
N VAL A 325 22.26 13.16 -5.19
CA VAL A 325 22.21 11.70 -5.03
C VAL A 325 23.26 11.22 -4.02
N PHE A 326 24.49 11.72 -4.10
CA PHE A 326 25.54 11.31 -3.16
C PHE A 326 25.42 11.96 -1.78
N SER A 327 25.06 13.26 -1.69
CA SER A 327 25.07 13.97 -0.41
C SER A 327 23.78 13.84 0.40
N GLU A 328 22.63 13.66 -0.26
CA GLU A 328 21.33 13.60 0.42
C GLU A 328 20.67 12.21 0.29
N LEU A 329 20.61 11.63 -0.92
CA LEU A 329 19.88 10.36 -1.14
C LEU A 329 20.60 9.17 -0.48
N SER A 330 21.91 9.07 -0.65
CA SER A 330 22.73 7.98 -0.10
C SER A 330 22.58 7.86 1.44
N PRO A 331 22.80 8.92 2.23
CA PRO A 331 22.52 8.88 3.68
C PRO A 331 21.05 8.61 4.04
N ALA A 332 20.11 9.10 3.23
CA ALA A 332 18.68 8.89 3.46
C ALA A 332 18.27 7.41 3.32
N LEU A 333 18.86 6.68 2.37
CA LEU A 333 18.65 5.23 2.21
C LEU A 333 19.07 4.46 3.47
N LEU A 334 20.19 4.84 4.08
CA LEU A 334 20.62 4.24 5.34
C LEU A 334 19.70 4.63 6.51
N THR A 335 19.24 5.88 6.54
CA THR A 335 18.28 6.37 7.55
C THR A 335 16.96 5.60 7.50
N ALA A 336 16.46 5.30 6.29
CA ALA A 336 15.24 4.51 6.10
C ALA A 336 15.32 3.10 6.72
N MET A 337 16.53 2.55 6.82
CA MET A 337 16.82 1.24 7.43
C MET A 337 16.91 1.25 8.96
N SER A 338 16.83 2.42 9.60
CA SER A 338 16.92 2.52 11.06
C SER A 338 15.60 2.08 11.71
N PRO A 339 15.61 1.22 12.74
CA PRO A 339 14.38 0.75 13.37
C PRO A 339 13.62 1.92 14.02
N THR A 340 12.34 2.06 13.73
CA THR A 340 11.49 3.12 14.33
C THR A 340 11.06 2.81 15.76
N SER A 341 11.17 1.55 16.18
CA SER A 341 10.89 1.09 17.54
C SER A 341 11.69 -0.17 17.83
N GLY A 342 12.00 -0.44 19.10
CA GLY A 342 12.76 -1.62 19.54
C GLY A 342 12.10 -2.98 19.25
N ALA A 343 10.97 -3.01 18.54
CA ALA A 343 10.26 -4.22 18.11
C ALA A 343 10.70 -4.74 16.72
N GLU A 344 11.60 -4.05 16.01
CA GLU A 344 12.11 -4.47 14.69
C GLU A 344 13.42 -5.30 14.77
N ASN A 345 13.78 -5.81 15.95
CA ASN A 345 14.82 -6.84 16.12
C ASN A 345 14.24 -8.23 15.79
N ASN A 346 13.84 -8.44 14.54
CA ASN A 346 13.54 -9.78 14.06
C ASN A 346 14.82 -10.40 13.53
N ASP A 347 15.06 -11.68 13.84
CA ASP A 347 16.14 -12.50 13.26
C ASP A 347 15.96 -12.74 11.73
N ILE A 348 14.96 -12.09 11.13
CA ILE A 348 14.54 -12.23 9.74
C ILE A 348 14.59 -10.86 9.06
N ILE A 349 15.18 -10.81 7.87
CA ILE A 349 15.26 -9.57 7.10
C ILE A 349 13.84 -9.06 6.77
N ASN A 350 13.59 -7.78 7.06
CA ASN A 350 12.32 -7.14 6.70
C ASN A 350 12.29 -6.80 5.19
N PRO A 351 11.11 -6.55 4.62
CA PRO A 351 10.97 -6.17 3.21
C PRO A 351 11.83 -4.95 2.79
N ILE A 352 11.96 -3.93 3.66
CA ILE A 352 12.84 -2.77 3.39
C ILE A 352 14.28 -3.23 3.17
N GLY A 353 14.79 -4.09 4.04
CA GLY A 353 16.15 -4.61 3.98
C GLY A 353 16.43 -5.37 2.70
N PHE A 354 15.45 -6.12 2.20
CA PHE A 354 15.61 -6.82 0.93
C PHE A 354 15.75 -5.84 -0.25
N HIS A 355 14.85 -4.86 -0.37
CA HIS A 355 14.92 -3.83 -1.43
C HIS A 355 16.17 -2.96 -1.32
N TYR A 356 16.54 -2.58 -0.10
CA TYR A 356 17.78 -1.85 0.17
C TYR A 356 19.01 -2.63 -0.31
N ILE A 357 19.15 -3.91 0.08
CA ILE A 357 20.31 -4.72 -0.32
C ILE A 357 20.37 -4.90 -1.83
N ARG A 358 19.23 -5.15 -2.49
CA ARG A 358 19.16 -5.27 -3.96
C ARG A 358 19.57 -3.98 -4.67
N LEU A 359 19.20 -2.83 -4.11
CA LEU A 359 19.64 -1.52 -4.60
C LEU A 359 21.16 -1.39 -4.45
N ILE A 360 21.71 -1.59 -3.24
CA ILE A 360 23.15 -1.45 -2.99
C ILE A 360 23.96 -2.43 -3.86
N SER A 361 23.51 -3.68 -4.03
CA SER A 361 24.18 -4.66 -4.89
C SER A 361 24.20 -4.29 -6.37
N THR A 362 23.31 -3.41 -6.81
CA THR A 362 23.34 -2.85 -8.17
C THR A 362 24.30 -1.67 -8.23
N LEU A 363 24.21 -0.74 -7.28
CA LEU A 363 25.05 0.46 -7.25
C LEU A 363 26.55 0.12 -7.16
N VAL A 364 26.89 -0.89 -6.35
CA VAL A 364 28.27 -1.33 -6.11
C VAL A 364 28.99 -1.85 -7.37
N LYS A 365 28.26 -2.25 -8.41
CA LYS A 365 28.86 -2.66 -9.69
C LYS A 365 29.47 -1.47 -10.43
N SER A 366 29.07 -0.25 -10.11
CA SER A 366 29.66 0.99 -10.61
C SER A 366 30.72 1.51 -9.65
N THR A 367 31.95 1.68 -10.12
CA THR A 367 33.08 2.18 -9.31
C THR A 367 32.85 3.60 -8.78
N ASN A 368 32.03 4.40 -9.47
CA ASN A 368 31.66 5.75 -9.03
C ASN A 368 30.89 5.76 -7.71
N TRP A 369 30.21 4.65 -7.36
CA TRP A 369 29.46 4.51 -6.12
C TRP A 369 30.30 3.97 -4.95
N HIS A 370 31.51 3.46 -5.19
CA HIS A 370 32.31 2.84 -4.12
C HIS A 370 32.63 3.81 -2.99
N ALA A 371 33.12 5.01 -3.32
CA ALA A 371 33.50 6.00 -2.32
C ALA A 371 32.28 6.49 -1.49
N PRO A 372 31.14 6.90 -2.09
CA PRO A 372 29.93 7.24 -1.33
C PRO A 372 29.42 6.08 -0.44
N LEU A 373 29.36 4.86 -0.97
CA LEU A 373 28.87 3.70 -0.22
C LEU A 373 29.71 3.40 1.03
N ILE A 374 31.03 3.58 0.94
CA ILE A 374 31.94 3.44 2.08
C ILE A 374 31.80 4.63 3.03
N ALA A 375 31.80 5.86 2.50
CA ALA A 375 31.76 7.08 3.31
C ALA A 375 30.48 7.19 4.15
N ASP A 376 29.35 6.77 3.60
CA ASP A 376 28.03 6.80 4.26
C ASP A 376 27.72 5.51 5.06
N CYS A 377 28.72 4.65 5.26
CA CYS A 377 28.62 3.43 6.06
C CYS A 377 27.61 2.35 5.58
N HIS A 378 27.33 2.29 4.27
CA HIS A 378 26.44 1.27 3.71
C HIS A 378 27.04 -0.14 3.82
N ILE A 379 28.37 -0.26 3.74
CA ILE A 379 29.08 -1.54 3.82
C ILE A 379 28.98 -2.12 5.22
N GLU A 380 29.24 -1.31 6.24
CA GLU A 380 29.08 -1.64 7.65
C GLU A 380 27.65 -2.09 7.93
N LYS A 381 26.66 -1.38 7.39
CA LYS A 381 25.26 -1.81 7.51
C LYS A 381 25.04 -3.18 6.87
N CYS A 382 25.58 -3.45 5.68
CA CYS A 382 25.46 -4.77 5.05
C CYS A 382 26.17 -5.87 5.87
N ILE A 383 27.29 -5.56 6.52
CA ILE A 383 27.99 -6.49 7.43
C ILE A 383 27.08 -6.88 8.60
N THR A 384 26.31 -5.93 9.17
CA THR A 384 25.34 -6.25 10.25
C THR A 384 24.23 -7.20 9.81
N LEU A 385 24.01 -7.37 8.49
CA LEU A 385 23.00 -8.25 7.93
C LEU A 385 23.55 -9.67 7.65
N LEU A 386 24.86 -9.89 7.82
CA LEU A 386 25.45 -11.22 7.76
C LEU A 386 24.94 -12.09 8.90
N GLY A 387 24.30 -13.21 8.56
CA GLY A 387 23.73 -14.15 9.52
C GLY A 387 22.25 -13.90 9.86
N VAL A 388 21.65 -12.82 9.35
CA VAL A 388 20.20 -12.62 9.40
C VAL A 388 19.53 -13.63 8.47
N ARG A 389 18.47 -14.30 8.94
CA ARG A 389 17.75 -15.27 8.12
C ARG A 389 16.90 -14.55 7.07
N SER A 390 16.79 -15.16 5.89
CA SER A 390 15.93 -14.69 4.82
C SER A 390 15.17 -15.86 4.22
N PHE A 391 13.89 -15.62 3.92
CA PHE A 391 13.08 -16.54 3.12
C PHE A 391 13.42 -16.47 1.62
N SER A 392 14.09 -15.40 1.20
CA SER A 392 14.56 -15.20 -0.17
C SER A 392 16.00 -15.70 -0.31
N PRO A 393 16.27 -16.68 -1.20
CA PRO A 393 17.63 -17.16 -1.47
C PRO A 393 18.51 -16.07 -2.09
N HIS A 394 17.91 -15.08 -2.77
CA HIS A 394 18.63 -13.99 -3.45
C HIS A 394 19.43 -13.08 -2.50
N LEU A 395 19.10 -13.06 -1.21
CA LEU A 395 19.80 -12.22 -0.23
C LEU A 395 21.32 -12.46 -0.25
N TYR A 396 21.73 -13.73 -0.23
CA TYR A 396 23.15 -14.08 -0.14
C TYR A 396 23.92 -13.68 -1.40
N LEU A 397 23.31 -13.79 -2.58
CA LEU A 397 23.89 -13.35 -3.85
C LEU A 397 24.11 -11.84 -3.88
N TYR A 398 23.13 -11.06 -3.41
CA TYR A 398 23.28 -9.61 -3.35
C TYR A 398 24.34 -9.18 -2.34
N LEU A 399 24.38 -9.77 -1.15
CA LEU A 399 25.43 -9.49 -0.16
C LEU A 399 26.82 -9.88 -0.69
N ALA A 400 26.95 -11.03 -1.37
CA ALA A 400 28.20 -11.45 -1.98
C ALA A 400 28.64 -10.48 -3.08
N THR A 401 27.72 -10.01 -3.92
CA THR A 401 27.99 -8.99 -4.94
C THR A 401 28.52 -7.71 -4.31
N ILE A 402 27.91 -7.24 -3.21
CA ILE A 402 28.37 -6.04 -2.50
C ILE A 402 29.83 -6.18 -2.06
N PHE A 403 30.16 -7.25 -1.32
CA PHE A 403 31.50 -7.36 -0.75
C PHE A 403 32.57 -7.68 -1.80
N LEU A 404 32.26 -8.52 -2.79
CA LEU A 404 33.22 -8.92 -3.83
C LEU A 404 33.47 -7.79 -4.85
N CYS A 405 32.50 -6.90 -5.10
CA CYS A 405 32.72 -5.73 -5.96
C CYS A 405 33.48 -4.60 -5.24
N ILE A 406 33.22 -4.38 -3.94
CA ILE A 406 33.95 -3.39 -3.12
C ILE A 406 35.38 -3.85 -2.83
N THR A 407 35.56 -5.16 -2.63
CA THR A 407 36.84 -5.77 -2.28
C THR A 407 37.10 -6.97 -3.19
N PRO A 408 37.57 -6.74 -4.44
CA PRO A 408 37.89 -7.83 -5.34
C PRO A 408 38.92 -8.78 -4.71
N PRO A 409 38.83 -10.10 -4.98
CA PRO A 409 39.82 -11.06 -4.52
C PRO A 409 41.26 -10.61 -4.86
N GLY A 410 42.13 -10.59 -3.84
CA GLY A 410 43.52 -10.16 -3.98
C GLY A 410 43.78 -8.66 -3.73
N GLN A 411 42.74 -7.85 -3.55
CA GLN A 411 42.89 -6.47 -3.07
C GLN A 411 42.63 -6.38 -1.56
N THR A 412 43.29 -5.42 -0.90
CA THR A 412 43.07 -5.12 0.52
C THR A 412 42.36 -3.78 0.63
N THR A 413 41.13 -3.80 1.13
CA THR A 413 40.35 -2.60 1.49
C THR A 413 39.88 -2.78 2.92
N SER A 414 40.04 -1.74 3.75
CA SER A 414 39.76 -1.85 5.18
C SER A 414 38.27 -1.95 5.53
N CYS A 415 37.38 -1.69 4.56
CA CYS A 415 35.93 -1.68 4.77
C CYS A 415 35.32 -3.07 5.01
N CYS A 416 36.00 -4.15 4.62
CA CYS A 416 35.52 -5.53 4.82
C CYS A 416 36.31 -6.30 5.90
N ASP A 417 37.27 -5.67 6.56
CA ASP A 417 38.13 -6.31 7.58
C ASP A 417 37.34 -6.81 8.80
N ALA A 418 36.16 -6.23 9.04
CA ALA A 418 35.26 -6.67 10.11
C ALA A 418 34.57 -8.02 9.82
N ILE A 419 34.63 -8.52 8.58
CA ILE A 419 34.02 -9.81 8.21
C ILE A 419 34.99 -10.94 8.56
N THR A 420 34.58 -11.77 9.51
CA THR A 420 35.35 -12.95 9.92
C THR A 420 35.37 -14.04 8.84
N ASN A 421 36.38 -14.91 8.85
CA ASN A 421 36.41 -16.08 7.94
C ASN A 421 35.15 -16.96 8.06
N ALA A 422 34.59 -17.10 9.26
CA ALA A 422 33.35 -17.85 9.47
C ALA A 422 32.14 -17.18 8.79
N GLN A 423 32.05 -15.84 8.83
CA GLN A 423 31.00 -15.10 8.13
C GLN A 423 31.17 -15.15 6.61
N TRP A 424 32.41 -15.05 6.11
CA TRP A 424 32.73 -15.28 4.70
C TRP A 424 32.30 -16.66 4.22
N TRP A 425 32.66 -17.70 4.97
CA TRP A 425 32.23 -19.07 4.66
C TRP A 425 30.71 -19.20 4.68
N GLY A 426 30.03 -18.68 5.71
CA GLY A 426 28.58 -18.70 5.81
C GLY A 426 27.89 -18.02 4.62
N LEU A 427 28.43 -16.88 4.17
CA LEU A 427 27.94 -16.15 3.00
C LEU A 427 28.13 -16.97 1.72
N MET A 428 29.34 -17.50 1.46
CA MET A 428 29.61 -18.31 0.27
C MET A 428 28.74 -19.57 0.25
N ASN A 429 28.63 -20.30 1.37
CA ASN A 429 27.73 -21.44 1.46
C ASN A 429 26.27 -21.05 1.17
N GLY A 430 25.83 -19.89 1.67
CA GLY A 430 24.52 -19.31 1.34
C GLY A 430 24.34 -19.04 -0.16
N VAL A 431 25.35 -18.48 -0.82
CA VAL A 431 25.37 -18.25 -2.28
C VAL A 431 25.18 -19.57 -3.04
N TRP A 432 26.01 -20.57 -2.77
CA TRP A 432 25.96 -21.85 -3.48
C TRP A 432 24.64 -22.59 -3.25
N ASN A 433 24.10 -22.58 -2.03
CA ASN A 433 22.77 -23.11 -1.77
C ASN A 433 21.68 -22.34 -2.54
N SER A 434 21.84 -21.03 -2.72
CA SER A 434 20.88 -20.20 -3.44
C SER A 434 20.86 -20.50 -4.93
N VAL A 435 22.02 -20.75 -5.54
CA VAL A 435 22.15 -21.15 -6.95
C VAL A 435 21.35 -22.43 -7.26
N GLN A 436 21.19 -23.35 -6.30
CA GLN A 436 20.41 -24.57 -6.49
C GLN A 436 18.91 -24.35 -6.74
N PHE A 437 18.37 -23.19 -6.33
CA PHE A 437 16.94 -22.88 -6.43
C PHE A 437 16.58 -22.05 -7.68
N TYR A 438 17.55 -21.73 -8.55
CA TYR A 438 17.32 -20.93 -9.76
C TYR A 438 16.86 -21.80 -10.94
N ASN A 439 15.71 -21.46 -11.53
CA ASN A 439 15.28 -21.94 -12.86
C ASN A 439 15.10 -20.79 -13.87
N ASP A 440 15.14 -19.52 -13.45
CA ASP A 440 14.96 -18.33 -14.30
C ASP A 440 16.05 -17.31 -13.96
N TYR A 441 16.94 -17.03 -14.91
CA TYR A 441 18.08 -16.14 -14.70
C TYR A 441 17.71 -14.67 -14.91
N ASP A 442 18.10 -13.82 -13.97
CA ASP A 442 18.56 -12.47 -14.30
C ASP A 442 20.06 -12.61 -14.61
N LEU A 443 20.45 -12.51 -15.89
CA LEU A 443 21.82 -12.77 -16.38
C LEU A 443 22.92 -11.99 -15.64
N HIS A 444 22.57 -10.91 -14.96
CA HIS A 444 23.47 -10.04 -14.22
C HIS A 444 24.02 -10.62 -12.89
N ASP A 445 23.46 -11.72 -12.38
CA ASP A 445 23.96 -12.37 -11.15
C ASP A 445 25.00 -13.46 -11.43
N ILE A 446 25.17 -13.89 -12.69
CA ILE A 446 26.14 -14.93 -13.07
C ILE A 446 27.59 -14.39 -13.00
N GLU A 447 27.79 -13.11 -13.30
CA GLU A 447 29.11 -12.48 -13.38
C GLU A 447 29.90 -12.56 -12.05
N ILE A 448 29.20 -12.67 -10.91
CA ILE A 448 29.84 -12.75 -9.60
C ILE A 448 30.27 -14.17 -9.22
N LEU A 449 29.81 -15.20 -9.93
CA LEU A 449 30.05 -16.60 -9.55
C LEU A 449 31.54 -16.97 -9.61
N ALA A 450 32.29 -16.41 -10.56
CA ALA A 450 33.74 -16.63 -10.62
C ALA A 450 34.46 -16.05 -9.40
N ALA A 451 34.15 -14.81 -9.03
CA ALA A 451 34.69 -14.17 -7.83
C ALA A 451 34.23 -14.89 -6.55
N ALA A 452 33.01 -15.42 -6.52
CA ALA A 452 32.50 -16.21 -5.42
C ALA A 452 33.25 -17.55 -5.28
N ALA A 453 33.64 -18.19 -6.40
CA ALA A 453 34.46 -19.40 -6.37
C ALA A 453 35.85 -19.14 -5.79
N GLU A 454 36.53 -18.06 -6.22
CA GLU A 454 37.83 -17.65 -5.67
C GLU A 454 37.73 -17.31 -4.17
N ALA A 455 36.69 -16.58 -3.76
CA ALA A 455 36.45 -16.26 -2.36
C ALA A 455 36.13 -17.51 -1.52
N THR A 456 35.40 -18.47 -2.10
CA THR A 456 35.14 -19.76 -1.46
C THR A 456 36.44 -20.49 -1.20
N GLU A 457 37.32 -20.63 -2.19
CA GLU A 457 38.63 -21.28 -2.04
C GLU A 457 39.47 -20.64 -0.92
N LYS A 458 39.45 -19.30 -0.84
CA LYS A 458 40.21 -18.55 0.16
C LYS A 458 39.68 -18.71 1.59
N HIS A 459 38.37 -18.79 1.77
CA HIS A 459 37.71 -18.71 3.08
C HIS A 459 37.12 -20.04 3.56
N ILE A 460 37.29 -21.12 2.80
CA ILE A 460 36.86 -22.45 3.17
C ILE A 460 37.54 -22.90 4.49
N PRO A 461 36.77 -23.36 5.50
CA PRO A 461 37.37 -23.89 6.73
C PRO A 461 38.20 -25.15 6.44
N GLN A 462 39.38 -25.25 7.05
CA GLN A 462 40.24 -26.43 6.91
C GLN A 462 39.61 -27.70 7.52
N ASP A 463 38.68 -27.53 8.46
CA ASP A 463 38.07 -28.59 9.26
C ASP A 463 36.60 -28.85 8.86
N LEU A 464 36.26 -28.73 7.57
CA LEU A 464 34.89 -28.93 7.11
C LEU A 464 34.37 -30.33 7.41
N SER A 465 33.13 -30.40 7.91
CA SER A 465 32.48 -31.69 8.11
C SER A 465 32.22 -32.38 6.77
N LYS A 466 32.23 -33.71 6.78
CA LYS A 466 31.91 -34.52 5.58
C LYS A 466 30.50 -34.22 5.03
N VAL A 467 29.59 -33.77 5.87
CA VAL A 467 28.20 -33.41 5.49
C VAL A 467 28.17 -32.09 4.73
N ASP A 468 28.97 -31.09 5.16
CA ASP A 468 29.06 -29.80 4.48
C ASP A 468 29.70 -29.95 3.09
N LEU A 469 30.74 -30.80 2.98
CA LEU A 469 31.38 -31.13 1.71
C LEU A 469 30.43 -31.85 0.74
N GLN A 470 29.60 -32.78 1.22
CA GLN A 470 28.62 -33.49 0.40
C GLN A 470 27.52 -32.58 -0.14
N SER A 471 27.05 -31.62 0.66
CA SER A 471 26.11 -30.59 0.19
C SER A 471 26.73 -29.72 -0.91
N PHE A 472 28.02 -29.42 -0.77
CA PHE A 472 28.77 -28.61 -1.73
C PHE A 472 29.03 -29.34 -3.06
N GLU A 473 29.51 -30.59 -3.00
CA GLU A 473 29.74 -31.44 -4.18
C GLU A 473 28.47 -31.67 -5.00
N TRP A 474 27.33 -31.88 -4.33
CA TRP A 474 26.03 -32.01 -5.01
C TRP A 474 25.64 -30.75 -5.78
N THR A 475 25.95 -29.56 -5.23
CA THR A 475 25.67 -28.26 -5.85
C THR A 475 26.47 -28.08 -7.13
N LEU A 476 27.76 -28.40 -7.11
CA LEU A 476 28.68 -28.22 -8.26
C LEU A 476 28.44 -29.23 -9.39
N SER A 477 27.74 -30.34 -9.10
CA SER A 477 27.47 -31.42 -10.07
C SER A 477 26.22 -31.21 -10.93
N LYS A 478 25.41 -30.19 -10.62
CA LYS A 478 24.25 -29.76 -11.40
C LYS A 478 24.59 -28.51 -12.18
#